data_AF-F3FXA5-F1
#
_entry.id   AF-F3FXA5-F1
#
_cell.length_a   1.000
_cell.length_b   1.000
_cell.length_c   1.000
_cell.angle_alpha   90.00
_cell.angle_beta   90.00
_cell.angle_gamma   90.00
#
_symmetry.space_group_name_H-M   'P 1'
#
loop_
_entity.id
_entity.type
_entity.pdbx_description
1 polymer ?
#
loop_
_entity_poly.entity_id
_entity_poly.type
_entity_poly.pdbx_seq_one_letter_code
_entity_poly.pdbx_strand_id
1 'polypeptide(L)' 'EEPLQVVLRQAEMHVTEVYLDPADGPLDEQLHERFDPRHYRLDVRQAPLMQIVFSHDPLNDRWLAMLLFH' A
#
# COMPACT_ATOMS: atom_id res chain seq x y z
N GLU A 1 -24.48 2.34 21.19
CA GLU A 1 -23.80 1.28 20.43
C GLU A 1 -22.32 1.32 20.80
N GLU A 2 -21.71 0.17 21.03
CA GLU A 2 -20.29 0.06 21.42
C GLU A 2 -19.48 -0.47 20.22
N PRO A 3 -18.22 -0.03 20.04
CA PRO A 3 -17.39 -0.53 18.96
C PRO A 3 -17.08 -2.02 19.16
N LEU A 4 -17.33 -2.82 18.13
CA LEU A 4 -17.07 -4.26 18.12
C LEU A 4 -15.90 -4.57 17.17
N GLN A 5 -14.99 -5.43 17.62
CA GLN A 5 -13.92 -5.95 16.78
C GLN A 5 -14.34 -7.30 16.19
N VAL A 6 -14.35 -7.38 14.86
CA VAL A 6 -14.64 -8.63 14.13
C VAL A 6 -13.33 -9.34 13.82
N VAL A 7 -13.26 -10.63 14.16
CA VAL A 7 -12.11 -11.49 13.84
C VAL A 7 -12.49 -12.43 12.71
N LEU A 8 -11.86 -12.26 11.56
CA LEU A 8 -12.03 -13.13 10.40
C LEU A 8 -11.00 -14.27 10.45
N ARG A 9 -11.44 -15.50 10.16
CA ARG A 9 -10.54 -16.68 10.07
C ARG A 9 -9.70 -16.67 8.80
N GLN A 10 -10.21 -16.07 7.74
CA GLN A 10 -9.57 -15.93 6.44
C GLN A 10 -9.85 -14.52 5.94
N ALA A 11 -8.82 -13.86 5.44
CA ALA A 11 -8.90 -12.54 4.80
C ALA A 11 -7.87 -12.51 3.68
N GLU A 12 -8.26 -12.00 2.51
CA GLU A 12 -7.39 -11.94 1.34
C GLU A 12 -6.55 -10.67 1.37
N MET A 13 -5.27 -10.79 1.03
CA MET A 13 -4.37 -9.63 1.01
C MET A 13 -4.71 -8.72 -0.17
N HIS A 14 -4.85 -7.42 0.10
CA HIS A 14 -5.01 -6.43 -0.95
C HIS A 14 -3.66 -6.21 -1.64
N VAL A 15 -3.61 -6.41 -2.96
CA VAL A 15 -2.42 -6.20 -3.80
C VAL A 15 -2.81 -5.22 -4.91
N THR A 16 -2.19 -4.05 -4.94
CA THR A 16 -2.56 -2.94 -5.83
C THR A 16 -1.37 -2.49 -6.65
N GLU A 17 -1.51 -2.52 -7.97
CA GLU A 17 -0.55 -1.88 -8.87
C GLU A 17 -0.79 -0.37 -8.86
N VAL A 18 0.29 0.40 -8.71
CA VAL A 18 0.26 1.85 -8.84
C VAL A 18 1.14 2.28 -9.99
N TYR A 19 0.58 3.08 -10.88
CA TYR A 19 1.34 3.71 -11.95
C TYR A 19 1.96 4.99 -11.42
N LEU A 20 3.28 5.11 -11.60
CA LEU A 20 4.11 6.25 -11.22
C LEU A 20 4.85 6.71 -12.47
N ASP A 21 5.03 8.03 -12.60
CA ASP A 21 5.73 8.60 -13.74
C ASP A 21 7.21 8.80 -13.37
N PRO A 22 8.17 8.15 -14.03
CA PRO A 22 9.59 8.40 -13.79
C PRO A 22 10.02 9.86 -14.02
N ALA A 23 9.21 10.66 -14.73
CA ALA A 23 9.44 12.10 -14.89
C ALA A 23 9.22 12.89 -13.59
N ASP A 24 8.43 12.37 -12.64
CA ASP A 24 8.11 13.02 -11.37
C ASP A 24 9.17 12.78 -10.27
N GLY A 25 10.22 12.01 -10.56
CA GLY A 25 11.34 11.73 -9.65
C GLY A 25 11.59 10.24 -9.43
N PRO A 26 12.49 9.85 -8.50
CA PRO A 26 12.73 8.45 -8.17
C PRO A 26 11.44 7.75 -7.71
N LEU A 27 11.13 6.59 -8.29
CA LEU A 27 9.87 5.89 -7.99
C LEU A 27 9.76 5.42 -6.54
N ASP A 28 10.89 5.13 -5.89
CA ASP A 28 10.95 4.78 -4.48
C ASP A 28 10.57 5.96 -3.57
N GLU A 29 10.98 7.18 -3.92
CA GLU A 29 10.56 8.41 -3.25
C GLU A 29 9.07 8.67 -3.49
N GLN A 30 8.61 8.58 -4.74
CA GLN A 30 7.19 8.74 -5.08
C GLN A 30 6.29 7.73 -4.34
N LEU A 31 6.72 6.46 -4.23
CA LEU A 31 6.03 5.45 -3.43
C LEU A 31 5.96 5.86 -1.96
N HIS A 32 7.09 6.25 -1.36
CA HIS A 32 7.14 6.66 0.05
C HIS A 32 6.27 7.88 0.33
N GLU A 33 6.29 8.90 -0.53
CA GLU A 33 5.49 10.11 -0.34
C GLU A 33 3.99 9.81 -0.45
N ARG A 34 3.59 9.01 -1.44
CA ARG A 34 2.19 8.65 -1.67
C ARG A 34 1.59 7.82 -0.53
N PHE A 35 2.41 6.99 0.12
CA PHE A 35 2.00 6.09 1.20
C PHE A 35 2.63 6.46 2.55
N ASP A 36 3.01 7.72 2.76
CA ASP A 36 3.53 8.22 4.05
C ASP A 36 2.46 8.01 5.14
N PRO A 37 2.77 7.30 6.24
CA PRO A 37 1.83 7.04 7.34
C PRO A 37 1.20 8.29 7.97
N ARG A 38 1.81 9.46 7.77
CA ARG A 38 1.28 10.75 8.24
C ARG A 38 -0.01 11.13 7.51
N HIS A 39 -0.17 10.72 6.26
CA HIS A 39 -1.28 11.13 5.38
C HIS A 39 -2.04 9.96 4.77
N TYR A 40 -1.44 8.77 4.70
CA TYR A 40 -2.07 7.53 4.23
C TYR A 40 -2.41 6.61 5.41
N ARG A 41 -3.66 6.18 5.50
CA ARG A 41 -4.14 5.24 6.52
C ARG A 41 -4.94 4.12 5.87
N LEU A 42 -4.67 2.90 6.31
CA LEU A 42 -5.51 1.75 5.98
C LEU A 42 -6.91 1.92 6.61
N ASP A 43 -7.96 1.50 5.91
CA ASP A 43 -9.29 1.46 6.48
C ASP A 43 -9.35 0.36 7.55
N VAL A 44 -9.33 0.77 8.82
CA VAL A 44 -9.33 -0.15 9.97
C VAL A 44 -10.55 -1.07 10.05
N ARG A 45 -11.59 -0.81 9.25
CA ARG A 45 -12.80 -1.63 9.17
C ARG A 45 -12.66 -2.79 8.18
N GLN A 46 -11.60 -2.81 7.37
CA GLN A 46 -11.37 -3.85 6.37
C GLN A 46 -10.18 -4.70 6.78
N ALA A 47 -10.41 -5.99 6.98
CA ALA A 47 -9.33 -6.94 7.14
C ALA A 47 -8.84 -7.42 5.75
N PRO A 48 -7.57 -7.83 5.63
CA PRO A 48 -6.55 -7.71 6.66
C PRO A 48 -6.06 -6.26 6.77
N LEU A 49 -5.55 -5.87 7.94
CA LEU A 49 -4.91 -4.54 8.15
C LEU A 49 -3.50 -4.50 7.55
N MET A 50 -3.38 -5.00 6.31
CA MET A 50 -2.17 -4.97 5.52
C MET A 50 -2.51 -4.92 4.03
N GLN A 51 -1.65 -4.26 3.25
CA GLN A 51 -1.79 -4.11 1.80
C GLN A 51 -0.41 -4.13 1.17
N ILE A 52 -0.28 -4.77 0.00
CA ILE A 52 0.87 -4.61 -0.88
C ILE A 52 0.52 -3.58 -1.95
N VAL A 53 1.39 -2.59 -2.12
CA VAL A 53 1.36 -1.70 -3.27
C VAL A 53 2.64 -1.89 -4.07
N PHE A 54 2.54 -1.94 -5.39
CA PHE A 54 3.69 -2.21 -6.24
C PHE A 54 3.65 -1.40 -7.53
N SER A 55 4.82 -1.12 -8.09
CA SER A 55 5.00 -0.38 -9.33
C SER A 55 6.16 -0.96 -10.14
N HIS A 56 6.04 -0.92 -11.45
CA HIS A 56 7.14 -1.24 -12.36
C HIS A 56 8.01 0.01 -12.57
N ASP A 57 9.32 -0.15 -12.39
CA ASP A 57 10.34 0.86 -12.68
C ASP A 57 10.97 0.57 -14.05
N PRO A 58 10.50 1.22 -15.13
CA PRO A 58 10.98 0.93 -16.48
C PRO A 58 12.41 1.44 -16.72
N LEU A 59 12.92 2.36 -15.91
CA LEU A 59 14.27 2.89 -16.06
C LEU A 59 15.33 1.91 -15.54
N ASN A 60 14.97 1.13 -14.52
CA ASN A 60 15.88 0.17 -13.88
C ASN A 60 15.47 -1.30 -14.10
N ASP A 61 14.44 -1.55 -14.92
CA ASP A 61 13.86 -2.87 -15.22
C ASP A 61 13.65 -3.71 -13.96
N ARG A 62 12.93 -3.14 -12.99
CA ARG A 62 12.68 -3.76 -11.69
C ARG A 62 11.27 -3.49 -11.20
N TRP A 63 10.83 -4.31 -10.26
CA TRP A 63 9.60 -4.07 -9.52
C TRP A 63 9.91 -3.52 -8.14
N LEU A 64 9.20 -2.47 -7.77
CA LEU A 64 9.19 -1.93 -6.42
C LEU A 64 7.90 -2.35 -5.74
N ALA A 65 7.99 -2.86 -4.53
CA ALA A 65 6.84 -3.24 -3.73
C ALA A 65 7.00 -2.73 -2.30
N MET A 66 5.91 -2.30 -1.70
CA MET A 66 5.83 -1.85 -0.33
C MET A 66 4.70 -2.59 0.38
N LEU A 67 5.03 -3.16 1.55
CA LEU A 67 4.07 -3.76 2.45
C LEU A 67 3.64 -2.71 3.48
N LEU A 68 2.38 -2.33 3.43
CA LEU A 68 1.73 -1.43 4.37
C LEU A 68 1.05 -2.27 5.46
N PHE A 69 1.14 -1.82 6.71
CA PHE A 69 0.47 -2.42 7.86
C PHE A 69 0.09 -1.32 8.86
N HIS A 70 -0.94 -1.60 9.68
CA HIS A 70 -1.39 -0.68 10.74
C HIS A 70 -0.44 -0.67 11.95
#